data_AF-A0A946Y800-F1
#
_entry.id   AF-A0A946Y800-F1
#
_cell.length_a   1.000
_cell.length_b   1.000
_cell.length_c   1.000
_cell.angle_alpha   90.00
_cell.angle_beta   90.00
_cell.angle_gamma   90.00
#
_symmetry.space_group_name_H-M   'P 1'
#
loop_
_entity.id
_entity.type
_entity.pdbx_description
1 polymer ?
#
loop_
_entity_poly.entity_id
_entity_poly.type
_entity_poly.pdbx_seq_one_letter_code
_entity_poly.pdbx_strand_id
1 'polypeptide(L)'
;MRQNLRFLAGPGALQTVRKDGFSPGRIGTIAGASGGAKWLVLSQLDRVIVDRILPALSSPVHLVGSSIGTWRFACYAQNRPLGAIARFEEAYLEQRYSDAPDIHEISARSQEILAEILGENGSEEILSHPVLRTHVITVRAKSIAASERPAVLGASLLFAASANVISRKSLGTLFVRSIFFDSRDRPPFHGVRGFPLEQTELTTDNLADSIRASGAIPLVLSGVRDIAGAPAGVYRDGGIIDYHLDLPTSADGKLTLFPHFYDYLKPGWFDKKLEWRRNRLESTDRT
;
A
#
# COMPACT_ATOMS: atom_id res chain seq x y z
N MET A 1 -28.31 -15.96 10.15
CA MET A 1 -27.63 -15.16 9.10
C MET A 1 -26.13 -15.24 9.35
N ARG A 2 -25.32 -15.71 8.38
CA ARG A 2 -23.86 -15.60 8.51
C ARG A 2 -23.49 -14.12 8.42
N GLN A 3 -22.77 -13.59 9.42
CA GLN A 3 -22.22 -12.24 9.35
C GLN A 3 -21.02 -12.27 8.41
N ASN A 4 -21.22 -11.85 7.15
CA ASN A 4 -20.18 -11.84 6.12
C ASN A 4 -19.26 -10.61 6.19
N LEU A 5 -19.63 -9.61 7.00
CA LEU A 5 -18.85 -8.40 7.25
C LEU A 5 -18.67 -8.22 8.76
N ARG A 6 -17.49 -7.76 9.15
CA ARG A 6 -17.16 -7.38 10.52
C ARG A 6 -16.66 -5.95 10.53
N PHE A 7 -17.30 -5.11 11.34
CA PHE A 7 -16.86 -3.74 11.56
C PHE A 7 -16.05 -3.69 12.85
N LEU A 8 -14.83 -3.19 12.74
CA LEU A 8 -13.89 -2.99 13.84
C LEU A 8 -13.57 -1.50 13.90
N ALA A 9 -13.35 -1.00 15.11
CA ALA A 9 -12.98 0.38 15.32
C ALA A 9 -11.97 0.47 16.46
N GLY A 10 -10.96 1.31 16.30
CA GLY A 10 -10.09 1.73 17.40
C GLY A 10 -10.86 2.46 18.50
N PRO A 11 -10.28 2.61 19.71
CA PRO A 11 -10.99 3.23 20.83
C PRO A 11 -11.55 4.63 20.54
N GLY A 12 -10.74 5.52 19.95
CA GLY A 12 -11.14 6.87 19.56
C GLY A 12 -12.19 6.90 18.43
N ALA A 13 -12.04 6.05 17.41
CA ALA A 13 -13.03 5.88 16.35
C ALA A 13 -14.36 5.39 16.91
N LEU A 14 -14.34 4.37 17.77
CA LEU A 14 -15.54 3.80 18.39
C LEU A 14 -16.26 4.83 19.25
N GLN A 15 -15.51 5.61 20.05
CA GLN A 15 -16.08 6.69 20.84
C GLN A 15 -16.76 7.74 19.95
N THR A 16 -16.09 8.16 18.88
CA THR A 16 -16.61 9.14 17.92
C THR A 16 -17.88 8.64 17.25
N VAL A 17 -17.87 7.41 16.73
CA VAL A 17 -19.03 6.82 16.03
C VAL A 17 -20.20 6.61 16.97
N ARG A 18 -19.97 6.22 18.23
CA ARG A 18 -21.06 6.09 19.23
C ARG A 18 -21.70 7.42 19.58
N LYS A 19 -20.91 8.49 19.64
CA LYS A 19 -21.39 9.83 20.02
C LYS A 19 -22.08 10.53 18.86
N ASP A 20 -21.45 10.54 17.69
CA ASP A 20 -21.82 11.41 16.58
C ASP A 20 -22.38 10.65 15.36
N GLY A 21 -22.40 9.31 15.40
CA GLY A 21 -22.67 8.46 14.25
C GLY A 21 -21.49 8.35 13.27
N PHE A 22 -21.61 7.44 12.31
CA PHE A 22 -20.67 7.35 11.18
C PHE A 22 -21.18 8.19 10.01
N SER A 23 -20.29 8.95 9.38
CA SER A 23 -20.58 9.70 8.14
C SER A 23 -19.36 9.63 7.21
N PRO A 24 -19.55 9.37 5.89
CA PRO A 24 -18.47 9.39 4.91
C PRO A 24 -17.62 10.67 4.94
N GLY A 25 -18.21 11.83 5.24
CA GLY A 25 -17.49 13.10 5.33
C GLY A 25 -16.43 13.17 6.45
N ARG A 26 -16.45 12.22 7.39
CA ARG A 26 -15.41 12.08 8.43
C ARG A 26 -14.20 11.29 7.94
N ILE A 27 -14.29 10.57 6.83
CA ILE A 27 -13.14 9.86 6.25
C ILE A 27 -12.12 10.91 5.79
N GLY A 28 -10.92 10.87 6.37
CA GLY A 28 -9.77 11.67 5.93
C GLY A 28 -8.74 10.84 5.19
N THR A 29 -8.73 9.52 5.44
CA THR A 29 -7.79 8.59 4.83
C THR A 29 -8.48 7.26 4.54
N ILE A 30 -8.13 6.63 3.42
CA ILE A 30 -8.43 5.22 3.15
C ILE A 30 -7.10 4.46 3.11
N ALA A 31 -6.96 3.48 3.99
CA ALA A 31 -5.75 2.67 4.14
C ALA A 31 -5.87 1.36 3.35
N GLY A 32 -4.82 1.00 2.62
CA GLY A 32 -4.80 -0.15 1.71
C GLY A 32 -4.13 -1.36 2.34
N ALA A 33 -4.88 -2.45 2.50
CA ALA A 33 -4.35 -3.69 3.07
C ALA A 33 -3.52 -4.45 2.02
N SER A 34 -2.25 -4.70 2.31
CA SER A 34 -1.42 -5.62 1.52
C SER A 34 -1.93 -7.06 1.66
N GLY A 35 -1.88 -7.87 0.59
CA GLY A 35 -2.43 -9.23 0.69
C GLY A 35 -2.23 -10.21 -0.47
N GLY A 36 -1.50 -9.84 -1.54
CA GLY A 36 -1.42 -10.64 -2.76
C GLY A 36 -2.82 -10.94 -3.31
N ALA A 37 -3.08 -12.18 -3.73
CA ALA A 37 -4.36 -12.64 -4.32
C ALA A 37 -5.62 -12.40 -3.45
N LYS A 38 -5.48 -12.10 -2.15
CA LYS A 38 -6.62 -11.77 -1.28
C LYS A 38 -7.37 -10.52 -1.73
N TRP A 39 -6.73 -9.68 -2.53
CA TRP A 39 -7.36 -8.52 -3.13
C TRP A 39 -8.57 -8.89 -4.00
N LEU A 40 -8.63 -10.08 -4.59
CA LEU A 40 -9.79 -10.54 -5.35
C LEU A 40 -11.06 -10.60 -4.50
N VAL A 41 -10.95 -10.92 -3.20
CA VAL A 41 -12.10 -10.82 -2.27
C VAL A 41 -12.38 -9.37 -1.91
N LEU A 42 -11.33 -8.56 -1.71
CA LEU A 42 -11.48 -7.13 -1.43
C LEU A 42 -12.08 -6.36 -2.59
N SER A 43 -11.89 -6.80 -3.84
CA SER A 43 -12.41 -6.15 -5.03
C SER A 43 -13.92 -5.93 -4.97
N GLN A 44 -14.66 -6.87 -4.37
CA GLN A 44 -16.10 -6.77 -4.19
C GLN A 44 -16.47 -5.74 -3.11
N LEU A 45 -15.67 -5.65 -2.05
CA LEU A 45 -15.80 -4.58 -1.06
C LEU A 45 -15.41 -3.22 -1.66
N ASP A 46 -14.41 -3.20 -2.53
CA ASP A 46 -13.94 -2.00 -3.22
C ASP A 46 -15.03 -1.43 -4.12
N ARG A 47 -15.75 -2.28 -4.86
CA ARG A 47 -16.93 -1.89 -5.65
C ARG A 47 -18.00 -1.22 -4.81
N VAL A 48 -18.27 -1.73 -3.60
CA VAL A 48 -19.22 -1.11 -2.67
C VAL A 48 -18.69 0.25 -2.18
N ILE A 49 -17.41 0.36 -1.85
CA ILE A 49 -16.80 1.62 -1.40
C ILE A 49 -16.84 2.67 -2.52
N VAL A 50 -16.47 2.28 -3.74
CA VAL A 50 -16.48 3.13 -4.92
C VAL A 50 -17.90 3.60 -5.25
N ASP A 51 -18.90 2.73 -5.16
CA ASP A 51 -20.29 3.08 -5.48
C ASP A 51 -20.98 3.90 -4.36
N ARG A 52 -20.69 3.60 -3.09
CA ARG A 52 -21.47 4.11 -1.95
C ARG A 52 -20.76 5.15 -1.10
N ILE A 53 -19.43 5.12 -1.03
CA ILE A 53 -18.64 5.98 -0.13
C ILE A 53 -17.96 7.10 -0.91
N LEU A 54 -17.23 6.77 -1.98
CA LEU A 54 -16.45 7.78 -2.72
C LEU A 54 -17.29 8.97 -3.23
N PRO A 55 -18.52 8.78 -3.76
CA PRO A 55 -19.34 9.90 -4.22
C PRO A 55 -19.80 10.84 -3.10
N ALA A 56 -19.75 10.39 -1.84
CA ALA A 56 -20.11 11.18 -0.66
C ALA A 56 -18.91 11.91 -0.04
N LEU A 57 -17.69 11.76 -0.59
CA LEU A 57 -16.51 12.46 -0.12
C LEU A 57 -16.45 13.88 -0.71
N SER A 58 -16.48 14.89 0.15
CA SER A 58 -16.52 16.31 -0.26
C SER A 58 -15.29 17.12 0.16
N SER A 59 -14.31 16.50 0.81
CA SER A 59 -13.04 17.11 1.23
C SER A 59 -11.88 16.21 0.82
N PRO A 60 -10.64 16.72 0.70
CA PRO A 60 -9.49 15.89 0.36
C PRO A 60 -9.40 14.62 1.23
N VAL A 61 -9.20 13.47 0.58
CA VAL A 61 -9.04 12.17 1.24
C VAL A 61 -7.76 11.51 0.76
N HIS A 62 -6.90 11.12 1.69
CA HIS A 62 -5.64 10.45 1.37
C HIS A 62 -5.88 8.96 1.12
N LEU A 63 -5.44 8.46 -0.03
CA LEU A 63 -5.31 7.03 -0.30
C LEU A 63 -3.88 6.64 -0.01
N VAL A 64 -3.65 5.71 0.91
CA VAL A 64 -2.29 5.26 1.24
C VAL A 64 -2.23 3.74 1.32
N GLY A 65 -1.27 3.17 0.62
CA GLY A 65 -1.07 1.73 0.60
C GLY A 65 0.38 1.35 0.31
N SER A 66 0.64 0.07 0.50
CA SER A 66 1.80 -0.64 -0.03
C SER A 66 1.29 -1.84 -0.83
N SER A 67 2.12 -2.35 -1.74
CA SER A 67 1.81 -3.52 -2.56
C SER A 67 0.41 -3.42 -3.19
N ILE A 68 -0.35 -4.51 -3.16
CA ILE A 68 -1.69 -4.60 -3.75
C ILE A 68 -2.68 -3.54 -3.21
N GLY A 69 -2.44 -2.99 -2.01
CA GLY A 69 -3.22 -1.87 -1.48
C GLY A 69 -3.08 -0.61 -2.36
N THR A 70 -1.86 -0.32 -2.80
CA THR A 70 -1.58 0.79 -3.73
C THR A 70 -2.23 0.55 -5.09
N TRP A 71 -2.17 -0.68 -5.60
CA TRP A 71 -2.70 -1.03 -6.92
C TRP A 71 -4.22 -0.86 -6.98
N ARG A 72 -4.92 -1.28 -5.92
CA ARG A 72 -6.36 -1.03 -5.75
C ARG A 72 -6.67 0.47 -5.75
N PHE A 73 -5.87 1.28 -5.05
CA PHE A 73 -6.09 2.72 -4.96
C PHE A 73 -5.73 3.48 -6.24
N ALA A 74 -4.82 2.96 -7.07
CA ALA A 74 -4.63 3.45 -8.43
C ALA A 74 -5.93 3.32 -9.25
N CYS A 75 -6.76 2.30 -8.99
CA CYS A 75 -8.08 2.18 -9.62
C CYS A 75 -9.07 3.22 -9.08
N TYR A 76 -9.03 3.51 -7.77
CA TYR A 76 -10.00 4.41 -7.11
C TYR A 76 -9.90 5.84 -7.63
N ALA A 77 -8.69 6.31 -7.89
CA ALA A 77 -8.42 7.68 -8.28
C ALA A 77 -8.47 7.92 -9.81
N GLN A 78 -8.96 6.95 -10.58
CA GLN A 78 -9.29 7.16 -12.00
C GLN A 78 -10.71 7.69 -12.18
N ASN A 79 -11.01 8.28 -13.34
CA ASN A 79 -12.32 8.81 -13.68
C ASN A 79 -13.41 7.72 -13.73
N ARG A 80 -13.03 6.48 -14.09
CA ARG A 80 -13.94 5.33 -14.17
C ARG A 80 -13.47 4.21 -13.23
N PRO A 81 -13.58 4.38 -11.91
CA PRO A 81 -12.93 3.49 -10.94
C PRO A 81 -13.46 2.05 -10.99
N LEU A 82 -14.76 1.85 -11.20
CA LEU A 82 -15.32 0.50 -11.36
C LEU A 82 -14.80 -0.22 -12.62
N GLY A 83 -14.52 0.53 -13.68
CA GLY A 83 -13.92 0.01 -14.91
C GLY A 83 -12.44 -0.31 -14.72
N ALA A 84 -11.69 0.53 -13.99
CA ALA A 84 -10.30 0.25 -13.63
C ALA A 84 -10.18 -1.01 -12.76
N ILE A 85 -11.07 -1.20 -11.78
CA ILE A 85 -11.13 -2.44 -10.98
C ILE A 85 -11.44 -3.65 -11.88
N ALA A 86 -12.35 -3.54 -12.84
CA ALA A 86 -12.66 -4.64 -13.75
C ALA A 86 -11.47 -5.02 -14.63
N ARG A 87 -10.77 -4.03 -15.24
CA ARG A 87 -9.53 -4.28 -15.98
C ARG A 87 -8.47 -4.94 -15.10
N PHE A 88 -8.33 -4.47 -13.86
CA PHE A 88 -7.39 -5.07 -12.93
C PHE A 88 -7.73 -6.55 -12.63
N GLU A 89 -9.01 -6.86 -12.38
CA GLU A 89 -9.46 -8.22 -12.09
C GLU A 89 -9.19 -9.14 -13.29
N GLU A 90 -9.56 -8.70 -14.49
CA GLU A 90 -9.35 -9.42 -15.75
C GLU A 90 -7.85 -9.67 -16.01
N ALA A 91 -7.05 -8.60 -16.05
CA ALA A 91 -5.60 -8.68 -16.23
C ALA A 91 -4.93 -9.59 -15.21
N TYR A 92 -5.38 -9.57 -13.95
CA TYR A 92 -4.82 -10.39 -12.89
C TYR A 92 -5.24 -11.87 -13.01
N LEU A 93 -6.45 -12.17 -13.46
CA LEU A 93 -6.94 -13.54 -13.60
C LEU A 93 -6.43 -14.22 -14.88
N GLU A 94 -6.21 -13.45 -15.93
CA GLU A 94 -5.80 -13.95 -17.25
C GLU A 94 -4.28 -14.09 -17.42
N GLN A 95 -3.50 -13.75 -16.39
CA GLN A 95 -2.05 -13.91 -16.39
C GLN A 95 -1.65 -15.33 -16.80
N ARG A 96 -0.67 -15.42 -17.70
CA ARG A 96 -0.06 -16.69 -18.10
C ARG A 96 1.45 -16.61 -17.96
N TYR A 97 2.01 -17.70 -17.48
CA TYR A 97 3.43 -17.87 -17.27
C TYR A 97 3.90 -19.10 -18.04
N SER A 98 5.19 -19.13 -18.37
CA SER A 98 5.90 -20.35 -18.75
C SER A 98 5.84 -21.38 -17.61
N ASP A 99 6.20 -22.64 -17.88
CA ASP A 99 6.14 -23.72 -16.88
C ASP A 99 7.03 -23.45 -15.65
N ALA A 100 8.12 -22.70 -15.83
CA ALA A 100 9.06 -22.32 -14.79
C ALA A 100 9.45 -20.84 -14.98
N PRO A 101 8.54 -19.90 -14.64
CA PRO A 101 8.78 -18.49 -14.90
C PRO A 101 9.88 -17.99 -14.00
N ASP A 102 10.78 -17.21 -14.60
CA ASP A 102 11.82 -16.53 -13.84
C ASP A 102 11.34 -15.17 -13.30
N ILE A 103 12.20 -14.52 -12.51
CA ILE A 103 11.91 -13.23 -11.91
C ILE A 103 11.62 -12.14 -12.95
N HIS A 104 12.21 -12.23 -14.15
CA HIS A 104 12.04 -11.24 -15.22
C HIS A 104 10.69 -11.40 -15.89
N GLU A 105 10.26 -12.63 -16.14
CA GLU A 105 8.93 -12.92 -16.67
C GLU A 105 7.84 -12.43 -15.72
N ILE A 106 7.95 -12.75 -14.42
CA ILE A 106 6.98 -12.31 -13.41
C ILE A 106 6.95 -10.78 -13.31
N SER A 107 8.10 -10.13 -13.42
CA SER A 107 8.20 -8.66 -13.40
C SER A 107 7.59 -8.01 -14.64
N ALA A 108 7.80 -8.61 -15.81
CA ALA A 108 7.21 -8.14 -17.06
C ALA A 108 5.68 -8.25 -17.02
N ARG A 109 5.13 -9.38 -16.57
CA ARG A 109 3.67 -9.55 -16.41
C ARG A 109 3.08 -8.57 -15.41
N SER A 110 3.75 -8.34 -14.28
CA SER A 110 3.34 -7.30 -13.33
C SER A 110 3.29 -5.91 -13.97
N GLN A 111 4.29 -5.55 -14.78
CA GLN A 111 4.30 -4.28 -15.50
C GLN A 111 3.17 -4.16 -16.53
N GLU A 112 2.87 -5.23 -17.28
CA GLU A 112 1.77 -5.26 -18.25
C GLU A 112 0.42 -5.05 -17.56
N ILE A 113 0.15 -5.75 -16.46
CA ILE A 113 -1.07 -5.57 -15.67
C ILE A 113 -1.20 -4.11 -15.21
N LEU A 114 -0.12 -3.52 -14.70
CA LEU A 114 -0.16 -2.13 -14.26
C LEU A 114 -0.43 -1.17 -15.43
N ALA A 115 0.15 -1.44 -16.60
CA ALA A 115 -0.13 -0.66 -17.80
C ALA A 115 -1.61 -0.77 -18.22
N GLU A 116 -2.23 -1.94 -18.14
CA GLU A 116 -3.66 -2.12 -18.40
C GLU A 116 -4.56 -1.40 -17.38
N ILE A 117 -4.15 -1.41 -16.10
CA ILE A 117 -4.85 -0.65 -15.05
C ILE A 117 -4.81 0.85 -15.36
N LEU A 118 -3.63 1.40 -15.64
CA LEU A 118 -3.45 2.83 -15.88
C LEU A 118 -4.05 3.26 -17.23
N GLY A 119 -3.99 2.41 -18.25
CA GLY A 119 -4.37 2.79 -19.61
C GLY A 119 -3.58 4.02 -20.10
N GLU A 120 -4.16 4.77 -21.03
CA GLU A 120 -3.48 5.93 -21.64
C GLU A 120 -3.35 7.12 -20.70
N ASN A 121 -4.38 7.40 -19.89
CA ASN A 121 -4.49 8.65 -19.11
C ASN A 121 -4.56 8.44 -17.59
N GLY A 122 -4.47 7.19 -17.11
CA GLY A 122 -4.74 6.89 -15.69
C GLY A 122 -3.77 7.58 -14.75
N SER A 123 -2.53 7.81 -15.17
CA SER A 123 -1.55 8.54 -14.36
C SER A 123 -1.95 9.99 -14.14
N GLU A 124 -2.36 10.68 -15.21
CA GLU A 124 -2.86 12.06 -15.16
C GLU A 124 -4.16 12.14 -14.35
N GLU A 125 -5.08 11.19 -14.55
CA GLU A 125 -6.34 11.14 -13.79
C GLU A 125 -6.08 10.99 -12.29
N ILE A 126 -5.19 10.08 -11.89
CA ILE A 126 -4.85 9.85 -10.48
C ILE A 126 -4.28 11.11 -9.83
N LEU A 127 -3.34 11.79 -10.51
CA LEU A 127 -2.66 12.97 -9.99
C LEU A 127 -3.50 14.25 -10.04
N SER A 128 -4.50 14.31 -10.94
CA SER A 128 -5.42 15.44 -11.04
C SER A 128 -6.76 15.22 -10.35
N HIS A 129 -7.00 14.03 -9.78
CA HIS A 129 -8.28 13.68 -9.15
C HIS A 129 -8.71 14.76 -8.13
N PRO A 130 -9.96 15.28 -8.17
CA PRO A 130 -10.36 16.45 -7.38
C PRO A 130 -10.33 16.21 -5.87
N VAL A 131 -10.76 15.02 -5.42
CA VAL A 131 -10.93 14.68 -4.00
C VAL A 131 -9.82 13.78 -3.43
N LEU A 132 -9.48 12.70 -4.13
CA LEU A 132 -8.51 11.71 -3.68
C LEU A 132 -7.07 12.21 -3.88
N ARG A 133 -6.20 11.88 -2.93
CA ARG A 133 -4.76 12.15 -2.94
C ARG A 133 -4.02 10.84 -2.81
N THR A 134 -3.30 10.42 -3.83
CA THR A 134 -2.67 9.10 -3.86
C THR A 134 -1.28 9.14 -3.25
N HIS A 135 -0.99 8.21 -2.34
CA HIS A 135 0.31 8.06 -1.70
C HIS A 135 0.76 6.61 -1.82
N VAL A 136 1.99 6.40 -2.28
CA VAL A 136 2.59 5.08 -2.46
C VAL A 136 3.70 4.88 -1.44
N ILE A 137 3.60 3.80 -0.67
CA ILE A 137 4.68 3.36 0.22
C ILE A 137 5.42 2.20 -0.42
N THR A 138 6.74 2.32 -0.47
CA THR A 138 7.67 1.25 -0.82
C THR A 138 8.90 1.35 0.07
N VAL A 139 9.91 0.51 -0.18
CA VAL A 139 11.19 0.58 0.53
C VAL A 139 12.35 0.56 -0.46
N ARG A 140 13.32 1.45 -0.22
CA ARG A 140 14.61 1.43 -0.89
C ARG A 140 15.55 0.49 -0.14
N ALA A 141 16.05 -0.52 -0.83
CA ALA A 141 17.01 -1.47 -0.28
C ALA A 141 18.42 -0.89 -0.31
N LYS A 142 19.20 -1.19 0.73
CA LYS A 142 20.59 -0.75 0.92
C LYS A 142 21.56 -1.92 0.90
N SER A 143 22.81 -1.65 0.54
CA SER A 143 23.93 -2.58 0.65
C SER A 143 23.59 -3.95 0.07
N ILE A 144 23.77 -5.05 0.83
CA ILE A 144 23.50 -6.41 0.39
C ILE A 144 22.02 -6.67 0.02
N ALA A 145 21.07 -5.92 0.58
CA ALA A 145 19.65 -6.08 0.27
C ALA A 145 19.28 -5.48 -1.09
N ALA A 146 20.13 -4.62 -1.66
CA ALA A 146 19.98 -4.09 -3.02
C ALA A 146 20.55 -5.04 -4.10
N SER A 147 21.13 -6.18 -3.72
CA SER A 147 21.68 -7.14 -4.68
C SER A 147 20.59 -7.82 -5.51
N GLU A 148 20.86 -8.07 -6.79
CA GLU A 148 20.02 -8.95 -7.63
C GLU A 148 20.47 -10.42 -7.57
N ARG A 149 21.60 -10.72 -6.93
CA ARG A 149 22.06 -12.11 -6.81
C ARG A 149 21.15 -12.84 -5.81
N PRO A 150 20.39 -13.88 -6.20
CA PRO A 150 19.36 -14.48 -5.34
C PRO A 150 19.91 -14.97 -3.99
N ALA A 151 21.10 -15.56 -3.98
CA ALA A 151 21.74 -16.02 -2.74
C ALA A 151 22.08 -14.87 -1.77
N VAL A 152 22.60 -13.75 -2.29
CA VAL A 152 22.96 -12.57 -1.49
C VAL A 152 21.69 -11.90 -0.95
N LEU A 153 20.68 -11.73 -1.81
CA LEU A 153 19.39 -11.20 -1.42
C LEU A 153 18.73 -12.09 -0.36
N GLY A 154 18.70 -13.40 -0.56
CA GLY A 154 18.16 -14.38 0.40
C GLY A 154 18.85 -14.29 1.77
N ALA A 155 20.19 -14.24 1.80
CA ALA A 155 20.95 -14.06 3.04
C ALA A 155 20.60 -12.73 3.74
N SER A 156 20.46 -11.64 2.98
CA SER A 156 20.07 -10.34 3.54
C SER A 156 18.66 -10.35 4.16
N LEU A 157 17.72 -11.06 3.54
CA LEU A 157 16.34 -11.19 4.04
C LEU A 157 16.29 -12.05 5.29
N LEU A 158 17.07 -13.14 5.35
CA LEU A 158 17.18 -13.98 6.55
C LEU A 158 17.77 -13.18 7.73
N PHE A 159 18.81 -12.38 7.47
CA PHE A 159 19.38 -11.48 8.46
C PHE A 159 18.34 -10.45 8.93
N ALA A 160 17.66 -9.78 7.99
CA ALA A 160 16.61 -8.81 8.28
C ALA A 160 15.47 -9.41 9.12
N ALA A 161 14.99 -10.59 8.77
CA ALA A 161 13.96 -11.31 9.50
C ALA A 161 14.40 -11.64 10.92
N SER A 162 15.62 -12.15 11.09
CA SER A 162 16.20 -12.49 12.40
C SER A 162 16.37 -11.25 13.29
N ALA A 163 16.93 -10.17 12.75
CA ALA A 163 17.09 -8.91 13.47
C ALA A 163 15.73 -8.27 13.82
N ASN A 164 14.73 -8.40 12.93
CA ASN A 164 13.38 -7.92 13.16
C ASN A 164 12.72 -8.59 14.38
N VAL A 165 12.94 -9.88 14.62
CA VAL A 165 12.41 -10.58 15.82
C VAL A 165 12.82 -9.85 17.10
N ILE A 166 14.08 -9.41 17.18
CA ILE A 166 14.62 -8.65 18.31
C ILE A 166 14.04 -7.23 18.32
N SER A 167 14.11 -6.51 17.20
CA SER A 167 13.61 -5.13 17.09
C SER A 167 13.25 -4.79 15.65
N ARG A 168 12.02 -4.29 15.41
CA ARG A 168 11.62 -3.81 14.07
C ARG A 168 12.54 -2.73 13.54
N LYS A 169 13.02 -1.84 14.41
CA LYS A 169 13.89 -0.71 14.03
C LYS A 169 15.17 -1.17 13.32
N SER A 170 15.61 -2.41 13.56
CA SER A 170 16.76 -3.01 12.88
C SER A 170 16.59 -3.12 11.36
N LEU A 171 15.37 -3.20 10.83
CA LEU A 171 15.13 -3.18 9.38
C LEU A 171 15.66 -1.89 8.74
N GLY A 172 15.72 -0.79 9.49
CA GLY A 172 16.31 0.47 9.06
C GLY A 172 17.79 0.39 8.68
N THR A 173 18.50 -0.70 9.03
CA THR A 173 19.88 -0.94 8.61
C THR A 173 19.98 -1.29 7.12
N LEU A 174 19.00 -2.04 6.60
CA LEU A 174 18.97 -2.55 5.23
C LEU A 174 17.91 -1.88 4.35
N PHE A 175 16.93 -1.22 4.93
CA PHE A 175 15.81 -0.63 4.21
C PHE A 175 15.56 0.82 4.66
N VAL A 176 15.18 1.66 3.71
CA VAL A 176 14.69 3.02 3.94
C VAL A 176 13.23 3.04 3.52
N ARG A 177 12.34 3.53 4.39
CA ARG A 177 10.94 3.74 4.02
C ARG A 177 10.88 4.88 3.02
N SER A 178 10.27 4.65 1.87
CA SER A 178 10.10 5.67 0.83
C SER A 178 8.62 5.93 0.61
N ILE A 179 8.23 7.20 0.75
CA ILE A 179 6.85 7.65 0.54
C ILE A 179 6.84 8.53 -0.70
N PHE A 180 6.17 8.06 -1.74
CA PHE A 180 5.81 8.90 -2.87
C PHE A 180 4.45 9.53 -2.56
N PHE A 181 4.39 10.85 -2.47
CA PHE A 181 3.22 11.55 -1.94
C PHE A 181 2.68 12.57 -2.93
N ASP A 182 1.35 12.66 -2.97
CA ASP A 182 0.66 13.75 -3.66
C ASP A 182 0.95 15.08 -2.94
N SER A 183 1.59 16.02 -3.64
CA SER A 183 2.07 17.29 -3.08
C SER A 183 0.97 18.32 -2.82
N ARG A 184 -0.25 18.11 -3.34
CA ARG A 184 -1.37 19.04 -3.21
C ARG A 184 -1.84 19.20 -1.76
N ASP A 185 -1.73 18.13 -0.96
CA ASP A 185 -2.13 18.13 0.43
C ASP A 185 -1.15 17.29 1.28
N ARG A 186 -0.70 17.86 2.40
CA ARG A 186 0.23 17.18 3.30
C ARG A 186 -0.49 16.08 4.10
N PRO A 187 -0.13 14.78 3.93
CA PRO A 187 -0.83 13.71 4.62
C PRO A 187 -0.49 13.63 6.12
N PRO A 188 -1.35 13.05 6.97
CA PRO A 188 -1.11 12.91 8.42
C PRO A 188 0.17 12.12 8.75
N PHE A 189 0.57 11.20 7.87
CA PHE A 189 1.76 10.36 8.02
C PHE A 189 3.03 10.98 7.41
N HIS A 190 2.99 12.22 6.91
CA HIS A 190 4.14 12.87 6.26
C HIS A 190 5.38 12.93 7.17
N GLY A 191 5.20 13.12 8.49
CA GLY A 191 6.30 13.20 9.47
C GLY A 191 6.58 11.90 10.21
N VAL A 192 6.18 10.75 9.67
CA VAL A 192 6.25 9.48 10.41
C VAL A 192 7.67 9.12 10.82
N ARG A 193 7.83 8.66 12.06
CA ARG A 193 9.13 8.24 12.63
C ARG A 193 9.23 6.72 12.73
N GLY A 194 10.43 6.24 13.07
CA GLY A 194 10.70 4.85 13.44
C GLY A 194 11.65 4.13 12.49
N PHE A 195 11.72 4.57 11.24
CA PHE A 195 12.65 4.10 10.22
C PHE A 195 13.30 5.29 9.52
N PRO A 196 14.48 5.12 8.88
CA PRO A 196 14.93 6.07 7.89
C PRO A 196 13.81 6.32 6.88
N LEU A 197 13.56 7.60 6.58
CA LEU A 197 12.45 8.03 5.76
C LEU A 197 12.97 8.89 4.61
N GLU A 198 12.51 8.59 3.41
CA GLU A 198 12.65 9.41 2.22
C GLU A 198 11.26 9.74 1.68
N GLN A 199 11.12 10.95 1.17
CA GLN A 199 9.87 11.45 0.65
C GLN A 199 10.12 12.04 -0.73
N THR A 200 9.27 11.68 -1.68
CA THR A 200 9.39 12.10 -3.07
C THR A 200 8.01 12.53 -3.54
N GLU A 201 7.93 13.65 -4.24
CA GLU A 201 6.68 14.08 -4.85
C GLU A 201 6.25 13.07 -5.92
N LEU A 202 4.99 12.69 -5.90
CA LEU A 202 4.40 11.79 -6.88
C LEU A 202 4.11 12.58 -8.17
N THR A 203 4.66 12.11 -9.27
CA THR A 203 4.53 12.71 -10.61
C THR A 203 4.12 11.63 -11.61
N THR A 204 3.71 12.05 -12.82
CA THR A 204 3.40 11.11 -13.91
C THR A 204 4.60 10.21 -14.23
N ASP A 205 5.81 10.73 -14.11
CA ASP A 205 7.06 10.04 -14.44
C ASP A 205 7.45 8.95 -13.43
N ASN A 206 6.92 9.02 -12.19
CA ASN A 206 7.28 8.08 -11.13
C ASN A 206 6.09 7.27 -10.56
N LEU A 207 4.86 7.58 -10.96
CA LEU A 207 3.67 6.90 -10.46
C LEU A 207 3.71 5.40 -10.72
N ALA A 208 3.87 4.98 -11.98
CA ALA A 208 3.87 3.56 -12.33
C ALA A 208 5.03 2.80 -11.64
N ASP A 209 6.21 3.40 -11.63
CA ASP A 209 7.39 2.80 -11.02
C ASP A 209 7.29 2.68 -9.50
N SER A 210 6.73 3.68 -8.82
CA SER A 210 6.50 3.61 -7.38
C SER A 210 5.46 2.54 -7.02
N ILE A 211 4.36 2.43 -7.79
CA ILE A 211 3.34 1.38 -7.60
C ILE A 211 3.95 0.00 -7.80
N ARG A 212 4.72 -0.20 -8.88
CA ARG A 212 5.43 -1.46 -9.16
C ARG A 212 6.41 -1.80 -8.05
N ALA A 213 7.22 -0.84 -7.62
CA ALA A 213 8.18 -1.03 -6.53
C ALA A 213 7.52 -1.40 -5.21
N SER A 214 6.33 -0.85 -4.91
CA SER A 214 5.57 -1.20 -3.71
C SER A 214 5.13 -2.68 -3.69
N GLY A 215 4.99 -3.31 -4.86
CA GLY A 215 4.60 -4.70 -5.03
C GLY A 215 5.74 -5.65 -5.36
N ALA A 216 6.97 -5.17 -5.54
CA ALA A 216 8.14 -5.95 -5.95
C ALA A 216 8.68 -6.83 -4.81
N ILE A 217 8.00 -7.94 -4.54
CA ILE A 217 8.36 -8.89 -3.47
C ILE A 217 9.77 -9.45 -3.74
N PRO A 218 10.72 -9.30 -2.79
CA PRO A 218 12.07 -9.83 -2.97
C PRO A 218 12.09 -11.32 -3.32
N LEU A 219 12.98 -11.71 -4.25
CA LEU A 219 13.11 -13.07 -4.82
C LEU A 219 11.94 -13.55 -5.70
N VAL A 220 10.87 -12.77 -5.84
CA VAL A 220 9.72 -13.10 -6.70
C VAL A 220 9.61 -12.12 -7.87
N LEU A 221 9.86 -10.84 -7.59
CA LEU A 221 9.84 -9.73 -8.54
C LEU A 221 11.16 -8.96 -8.47
N SER A 222 11.63 -8.49 -9.62
CA SER A 222 12.80 -7.63 -9.72
C SER A 222 12.53 -6.31 -9.00
N GLY A 223 13.55 -5.78 -8.33
CA GLY A 223 13.46 -4.41 -7.81
C GLY A 223 13.41 -3.39 -8.93
N VAL A 224 12.71 -2.28 -8.69
CA VAL A 224 12.69 -1.13 -9.59
C VAL A 224 13.88 -0.24 -9.26
N ARG A 225 14.67 0.16 -10.27
CA ARG A 225 15.86 0.98 -10.05
C ARG A 225 15.58 2.44 -10.37
N ASP A 226 16.21 3.31 -9.58
CA ASP A 226 16.39 4.72 -9.91
C ASP A 226 15.09 5.43 -10.32
N ILE A 227 14.04 5.23 -9.51
CA ILE A 227 12.71 5.82 -9.74
C ILE A 227 12.83 7.35 -9.85
N ALA A 228 12.19 7.93 -10.87
CA ALA A 228 12.30 9.35 -11.18
C ALA A 228 11.98 10.26 -9.97
N GLY A 229 12.86 11.23 -9.72
CA GLY A 229 12.77 12.18 -8.60
C GLY A 229 13.15 11.60 -7.22
N ALA A 230 13.34 10.29 -7.11
CA ALA A 230 13.70 9.63 -5.85
C ALA A 230 15.22 9.40 -5.74
N PRO A 231 15.77 9.19 -4.53
CA PRO A 231 17.17 8.83 -4.37
C PRO A 231 17.55 7.56 -5.15
N ALA A 232 18.66 7.61 -5.89
CA ALA A 232 19.14 6.47 -6.67
C ALA A 232 19.29 5.18 -5.82
N GLY A 233 19.00 4.03 -6.43
CA GLY A 233 19.05 2.73 -5.79
C GLY A 233 17.95 1.78 -6.23
N VAL A 234 17.84 0.65 -5.52
CA VAL A 234 16.87 -0.39 -5.83
C VAL A 234 15.71 -0.33 -4.85
N TYR A 235 14.50 -0.16 -5.37
CA TYR A 235 13.25 -0.16 -4.64
C TYR A 235 12.56 -1.51 -4.80
N ARG A 236 12.20 -2.14 -3.70
CA ARG A 236 11.53 -3.45 -3.69
C ARG A 236 10.80 -3.64 -2.39
N ASP A 237 9.52 -3.94 -2.46
CA ASP A 237 8.72 -4.13 -1.26
C ASP A 237 7.75 -5.30 -1.41
N GLY A 238 7.42 -5.89 -0.27
CA GLY A 238 6.39 -6.92 -0.09
C GLY A 238 5.64 -6.71 1.22
N GLY A 239 5.61 -5.46 1.70
CA GLY A 239 5.23 -5.07 3.04
C GLY A 239 6.34 -5.31 4.06
N ILE A 240 7.62 -5.18 3.69
CA ILE A 240 8.76 -5.42 4.59
C ILE A 240 8.62 -4.56 5.84
N ILE A 241 8.48 -3.24 5.64
CA ILE A 241 8.26 -2.27 6.72
C ILE A 241 6.76 -2.07 6.96
N ASP A 242 5.97 -1.85 5.92
CA ASP A 242 4.56 -1.48 6.06
C ASP A 242 3.67 -2.48 5.32
N TYR A 243 3.20 -3.52 6.02
CA TYR A 243 2.30 -4.54 5.47
C TYR A 243 0.82 -4.17 5.69
N HIS A 244 0.35 -4.13 6.94
CA HIS A 244 -0.94 -3.53 7.31
C HIS A 244 -0.69 -2.21 8.04
N LEU A 245 -0.09 -1.25 7.33
CA LEU A 245 0.25 0.14 7.71
C LEU A 245 0.23 0.43 9.23
N ASP A 246 1.41 0.58 9.82
CA ASP A 246 1.56 1.05 11.21
C ASP A 246 1.92 2.54 11.23
N LEU A 247 1.04 3.36 10.65
CA LEU A 247 1.21 4.80 10.44
C LEU A 247 0.08 5.60 11.12
N PRO A 248 0.36 6.83 11.58
CA PRO A 248 -0.68 7.76 12.02
C PRO A 248 -1.45 8.25 10.78
N THR A 249 -2.49 7.51 10.38
CA THR A 249 -3.22 7.74 9.13
C THR A 249 -4.36 8.74 9.27
N SER A 250 -4.80 9.05 10.49
CA SER A 250 -5.92 9.96 10.73
C SER A 250 -5.45 11.32 11.24
N ALA A 251 -5.90 12.39 10.61
CA ALA A 251 -5.86 13.74 11.20
C ALA A 251 -6.88 13.87 12.34
N ASP A 252 -6.75 14.93 13.14
CA ASP A 252 -7.71 15.29 14.18
C ASP A 252 -9.11 15.49 13.58
N GLY A 253 -10.12 14.97 14.27
CA GLY A 253 -11.52 15.04 13.83
C GLY A 253 -11.90 14.12 12.64
N LYS A 254 -10.93 13.51 11.96
CA LYS A 254 -11.15 12.57 10.84
C LYS A 254 -11.03 11.11 11.28
N LEU A 255 -11.40 10.19 10.40
CA LEU A 255 -11.29 8.74 10.56
C LEU A 255 -10.51 8.14 9.39
N THR A 256 -9.85 7.01 9.64
CA THR A 256 -9.28 6.17 8.60
C THR A 256 -10.25 5.03 8.27
N LEU A 257 -10.66 4.89 7.02
CA LEU A 257 -11.36 3.68 6.57
C LEU A 257 -10.32 2.64 6.15
N PHE A 258 -10.35 1.43 6.72
CA PHE A 258 -9.39 0.37 6.39
C PHE A 258 -10.08 -0.92 5.92
N PRO A 259 -10.44 -1.02 4.61
CA PRO A 259 -11.05 -2.22 4.05
C PRO A 259 -10.05 -3.39 4.10
N HIS A 260 -10.43 -4.45 4.82
CA HIS A 260 -9.51 -5.53 5.19
C HIS A 260 -10.16 -6.92 5.11
N PHE A 261 -9.33 -7.96 4.92
CA PHE A 261 -9.72 -9.37 4.83
C PHE A 261 -9.43 -10.19 6.10
N TYR A 262 -8.99 -9.53 7.17
CA TYR A 262 -8.68 -10.14 8.48
C TYR A 262 -9.26 -9.25 9.57
N ASP A 263 -9.44 -9.83 10.75
CA ASP A 263 -9.85 -9.12 11.96
C ASP A 263 -8.64 -8.66 12.83
N TYR A 264 -7.44 -8.74 12.27
CA TYR A 264 -6.19 -8.33 12.92
C TYR A 264 -5.25 -7.65 11.92
N LEU A 265 -4.37 -6.81 12.47
CA LEU A 265 -3.33 -6.11 11.71
C LEU A 265 -1.94 -6.65 12.06
N LYS A 266 -1.04 -6.64 11.07
CA LYS A 266 0.37 -6.99 11.22
C LYS A 266 1.23 -5.88 10.62
N PRO A 267 2.14 -5.27 11.40
CA PRO A 267 2.88 -4.09 10.95
C PRO A 267 3.74 -4.34 9.71
N GLY A 268 4.52 -5.43 9.69
CA GLY A 268 5.36 -5.82 8.56
C GLY A 268 5.20 -7.29 8.18
N TRP A 269 5.79 -7.65 7.03
CA TRP A 269 5.69 -8.98 6.45
C TRP A 269 6.37 -10.04 7.32
N PHE A 270 7.54 -9.72 7.88
CA PHE A 270 8.25 -10.59 8.82
C PHE A 270 7.53 -10.76 10.16
N ASP A 271 6.51 -9.95 10.44
CA ASP A 271 5.75 -9.99 11.70
C ASP A 271 4.56 -10.94 11.65
N LYS A 272 4.23 -11.50 10.46
CA LYS A 272 3.05 -12.34 10.24
C LYS A 272 2.93 -13.51 11.23
N LYS A 273 4.04 -14.16 11.55
CA LYS A 273 4.11 -15.30 12.48
C LYS A 273 4.41 -14.92 13.92
N LEU A 274 4.66 -13.64 14.21
CA LEU A 274 5.00 -13.17 15.56
C LEU A 274 3.72 -12.70 16.25
N GLU A 275 3.14 -13.54 17.11
CA GLU A 275 1.82 -13.29 17.73
C GLU A 275 1.80 -12.05 18.63
N TRP A 276 2.92 -11.76 19.29
CA TRP A 276 3.10 -10.58 20.14
C TRP A 276 3.24 -9.27 19.35
N ARG A 277 3.51 -9.34 18.03
CA ARG A 277 3.59 -8.13 17.22
C ARG A 277 2.19 -7.61 16.88
N ARG A 278 1.96 -6.35 17.24
CA ARG A 278 0.74 -5.58 16.99
C ARG A 278 1.09 -4.21 16.44
N ASN A 279 0.16 -3.58 15.73
CA ASN A 279 0.24 -2.17 15.36
C ASN A 279 0.18 -1.29 16.62
N ARG A 280 0.76 -0.10 16.53
CA ARG A 280 0.70 0.88 17.63
C ARG A 280 -0.74 1.37 17.79
N LEU A 281 -1.13 1.59 19.04
CA LEU A 281 -2.47 2.10 19.36
C LEU A 281 -2.75 3.41 18.61
N GLU A 282 -1.78 4.33 18.59
CA GLU A 282 -1.84 5.60 17.85
C GLU A 282 -2.19 5.41 16.36
N SER A 283 -1.66 4.37 15.71
CA SER A 283 -1.93 4.06 14.29
C SER A 283 -3.35 3.56 14.07
N THR A 284 -3.97 2.94 15.07
CA THR A 284 -5.28 2.28 14.98
C THR A 284 -6.41 3.00 15.70
N ASP A 285 -6.11 3.98 16.56
CA ASP A 285 -7.07 4.60 17.48
C ASP A 285 -8.28 5.20 16.75
N ARG A 286 -8.01 5.82 15.60
CA ARG A 286 -9.01 6.50 14.75
C ARG A 286 -9.30 5.74 13.44
N THR A 287 -9.07 4.42 13.43
CA THR A 287 -9.34 3.52 12.29
C THR A 287 -10.59 2.70 12.52
#